data_AF-A0A5S3PJX2-F1
#
_entry.id   AF-A0A5S3PJX2-F1
#
_cell.length_a   1.000
_cell.length_b   1.000
_cell.length_c   1.000
_cell.angle_alpha   90.00
_cell.angle_beta   90.00
_cell.angle_gamma   90.00
#
_symmetry.space_group_name_H-M   'P 1'
#
loop_
_entity.id
_entity.type
_entity.pdbx_description
1 polymer ?
#
loop_
_entity_poly.entity_id
_entity_poly.type
_entity_poly.pdbx_seq_one_letter_code
_entity_poly.pdbx_strand_id
1 'polypeptide(L)'
;MSISGALSNAMSGLRAAGRGSEIVSSNIANAMTPGYGRRLLALSSQTVGVAGGVRVDGITRIVDAGLASDKRLADAELGNLTATTGFLTRFESLLGTPDQPYALSARLSGFESSLIAAASRPDASDRLELGVIAARDLAGVLGDASKGVQDARSSADHSIDTQVSRLNAALSDVQRLNAQITRTLSQGNDTASLQDLRQRLVDEISAIAPVREVPRDNGAIALYSTGGAILLDGSAATLSFDPVNLVTAAMSIDAGSLSGLKINGIDVRTSSDRGALRGGTLGAQFEIRDELGVSAQTQLDAVARDLVERFQDPAVDPTLVPGNPGLFTDAGLAFDPVDEVGLSGRLAINAAVDPDQGGAVWRLRDGINATGQGNVGNASLLTALGDALGQRRVQGSGDFGGGAFDATNLVSVLTSHLTAARGHADQSLSFAATRAAELTQMQLSDGVDTDSELQRLMIIEQAYAANVRVIEAADEMMQTILRL
;
A
#
# COMPACT_ATOMS: atom_id res chain seq x y z
N MET A 1 -33.46 15.81 58.43
CA MET A 1 -33.44 16.29 57.03
C MET A 1 -34.55 17.32 56.88
N SER A 2 -34.27 18.51 56.37
CA SER A 2 -35.35 19.41 55.94
C SER A 2 -36.01 18.85 54.68
N ILE A 3 -37.28 19.15 54.45
CA ILE A 3 -38.00 18.80 53.22
C ILE A 3 -37.22 19.34 51.99
N SER A 4 -36.67 20.55 52.10
CA SER A 4 -35.81 21.15 51.07
C SER A 4 -34.53 20.36 50.76
N GLY A 5 -33.90 19.76 51.77
CA GLY A 5 -32.71 18.93 51.60
C GLY A 5 -33.04 17.60 50.92
N ALA A 6 -34.15 16.96 51.29
CA ALA A 6 -34.62 15.73 50.65
C ALA A 6 -34.99 15.97 49.18
N LEU A 7 -35.68 17.09 48.88
CA LEU A 7 -36.04 17.48 47.52
C LEU A 7 -34.80 17.76 46.65
N SER A 8 -33.82 18.49 47.19
CA SER A 8 -32.55 18.78 46.50
C SER A 8 -31.77 17.50 46.19
N ASN A 9 -31.69 16.57 47.14
CA ASN A 9 -31.03 15.28 46.94
C ASN A 9 -31.74 14.48 45.83
N ALA A 10 -33.06 14.36 45.92
CA ALA A 10 -33.86 13.62 44.94
C ALA A 10 -33.78 14.25 43.55
N MET A 11 -33.79 15.59 43.44
CA MET A 11 -33.62 16.30 42.17
C MET A 11 -32.24 16.05 41.56
N SER A 12 -31.19 16.05 42.38
CA SER A 12 -29.81 15.76 41.93
C SER A 12 -29.67 14.30 41.44
N GLY A 13 -30.29 13.35 42.16
CA GLY A 13 -30.34 11.94 41.77
C GLY A 13 -31.14 11.71 40.50
N LEU A 14 -32.25 12.44 40.30
CA LEU A 14 -33.09 12.35 39.11
C LEU A 14 -32.36 12.87 37.86
N ARG A 15 -31.60 13.96 37.99
CA ARG A 15 -30.72 14.46 36.91
C ARG A 15 -29.60 13.47 36.58
N ALA A 16 -28.96 12.89 37.60
CA ALA A 16 -27.93 11.86 37.39
C ALA A 16 -28.50 10.61 36.71
N ALA A 17 -29.68 10.14 37.13
CA ALA A 17 -30.35 9.01 36.53
C ALA A 17 -30.78 9.28 35.08
N GLY A 18 -31.34 10.46 34.79
CA GLY A 18 -31.68 10.86 33.42
C GLY A 18 -30.45 10.87 32.49
N ARG A 19 -29.35 11.48 32.95
CA ARG A 19 -28.09 11.49 32.19
C ARG A 19 -27.48 10.09 32.03
N GLY A 20 -27.60 9.25 33.05
CA GLY A 20 -27.16 7.85 32.99
C GLY A 20 -27.93 7.05 31.94
N SER A 21 -29.25 7.23 31.87
CA SER A 21 -30.11 6.57 30.88
C SER A 21 -29.74 6.99 29.44
N GLU A 22 -29.49 8.28 29.20
CA GLU A 22 -29.00 8.78 27.91
C GLU A 22 -27.66 8.15 27.49
N ILE A 23 -26.72 7.99 28.44
CA ILE A 23 -25.41 7.38 28.17
C ILE A 23 -25.55 5.91 27.83
N VAL A 24 -26.34 5.16 28.60
CA VAL A 24 -26.60 3.74 28.34
C VAL A 24 -27.28 3.57 26.97
N SER A 25 -28.28 4.39 26.66
CA SER A 25 -28.93 4.39 25.34
C SER A 25 -27.93 4.69 24.22
N SER A 26 -27.04 5.68 24.41
CA SER A 26 -25.98 5.99 23.45
C SER A 26 -24.97 4.85 23.29
N ASN A 27 -24.55 4.21 24.38
CA ASN A 27 -23.64 3.07 24.36
C ASN A 27 -24.27 1.91 23.56
N ILE A 28 -25.52 1.53 23.87
CA ILE A 28 -26.23 0.46 23.17
C ILE A 28 -26.39 0.80 21.68
N ALA A 29 -26.79 2.03 21.35
CA ALA A 29 -26.99 2.45 19.96
C ALA A 29 -25.68 2.44 19.14
N ASN A 30 -24.53 2.67 19.78
CA ASN A 30 -23.22 2.69 19.13
C ASN A 30 -22.38 1.43 19.43
N ALA A 31 -22.98 0.37 19.98
CA ALA A 31 -22.25 -0.83 20.38
C ALA A 31 -21.52 -1.51 19.21
N MET A 32 -22.09 -1.41 18.01
CA MET A 32 -21.52 -1.95 16.78
C MET A 32 -20.73 -0.92 15.96
N THR A 33 -20.53 0.30 16.48
CA THR A 33 -19.79 1.36 15.77
C THR A 33 -18.29 1.21 16.02
N PRO A 34 -17.47 0.98 14.98
CA PRO A 34 -16.02 0.88 15.14
C PRO A 34 -15.41 2.14 15.76
N GLY A 35 -14.48 1.95 16.71
CA GLY A 35 -13.80 3.05 17.39
C GLY A 35 -14.63 3.77 18.47
N TYR A 36 -15.88 3.36 18.71
CA TYR A 36 -16.68 3.88 19.81
C TYR A 36 -16.09 3.45 21.15
N GLY A 37 -15.79 4.41 22.03
CA GLY A 37 -15.39 4.12 23.40
C GLY A 37 -16.57 4.10 24.34
N ARG A 38 -16.74 3.04 25.13
CA ARG A 38 -17.81 2.94 26.12
C ARG A 38 -17.77 4.12 27.08
N ARG A 39 -18.90 4.77 27.31
CA ARG A 39 -19.02 5.96 28.15
C ARG A 39 -19.55 5.61 29.53
N LEU A 40 -18.99 6.22 30.57
CA LEU A 40 -19.41 6.09 31.96
C LEU A 40 -19.71 7.46 32.55
N LEU A 41 -20.80 7.56 33.30
CA LEU A 41 -21.11 8.76 34.07
C LEU A 41 -20.22 8.82 35.32
N ALA A 42 -19.40 9.86 35.43
CA ALA A 42 -18.63 10.13 36.64
C ALA A 42 -19.52 10.89 37.63
N LEU A 43 -19.65 10.34 38.85
CA LEU A 43 -20.47 10.90 39.93
C LEU A 43 -19.62 11.11 41.18
N SER A 44 -19.78 12.26 41.82
CA SER A 44 -19.24 12.54 43.16
C SER A 44 -20.35 12.85 44.15
N SER A 45 -20.08 12.64 45.43
CA SER A 45 -21.00 13.06 46.48
C SER A 45 -21.01 14.58 46.60
N GLN A 46 -22.19 15.19 46.53
CA GLN A 46 -22.38 16.59 46.86
C GLN A 46 -22.40 16.72 48.39
N THR A 47 -21.33 17.25 49.00
CA THR A 47 -21.31 17.56 50.44
C THR A 47 -21.15 19.05 50.63
N VAL A 48 -22.27 19.75 50.83
CA VAL A 48 -22.27 21.18 51.23
C VAL A 48 -23.21 21.35 52.43
N GLY A 49 -22.63 21.44 53.63
CA GLY A 49 -23.38 21.65 54.87
C GLY A 49 -24.28 20.47 55.26
N VAL A 50 -25.54 20.73 55.61
CA VAL A 50 -26.53 19.74 56.10
C VAL A 50 -27.29 19.05 54.95
N ALA A 51 -27.02 19.43 53.69
CA ALA A 51 -27.64 18.84 52.49
C ALA A 51 -26.65 17.93 51.75
N GLY A 52 -27.14 16.79 51.28
CA GLY A 52 -26.38 15.78 50.55
C GLY A 52 -26.64 15.84 49.04
N GLY A 53 -26.54 14.68 48.38
CA GLY A 53 -26.89 14.51 46.97
C GLY A 53 -25.73 13.99 46.12
N VAL A 54 -25.95 13.95 44.81
CA VAL A 54 -24.93 13.53 43.83
C VAL A 54 -24.66 14.65 42.83
N ARG A 55 -23.41 14.80 42.43
CA ARG A 55 -22.99 15.70 41.36
C ARG A 55 -22.52 14.85 40.18
N VAL A 56 -22.95 15.24 38.98
CA VAL A 56 -22.37 14.74 37.74
C VAL A 56 -21.08 15.49 37.49
N ASP A 57 -19.94 14.79 37.58
CA ASP A 57 -18.63 15.37 37.33
C ASP A 57 -18.29 15.40 35.83
N GLY A 58 -18.90 14.50 35.05
CA GLY A 58 -18.72 14.43 33.61
C GLY A 58 -18.97 13.04 33.04
N ILE A 59 -18.52 12.83 31.80
CA ILE A 59 -18.53 11.54 31.13
C ILE A 59 -17.08 11.11 30.89
N THR A 60 -16.74 9.90 31.32
CA THR A 60 -15.44 9.29 31.08
C THR A 60 -15.57 8.25 29.98
N ARG A 61 -14.71 8.35 28.97
CA ARG A 61 -14.59 7.36 27.90
C ARG A 61 -13.61 6.27 28.33
N ILE A 62 -14.03 5.00 28.21
CA ILE A 62 -13.21 3.83 28.51
C ILE A 62 -12.81 3.18 27.19
N VAL A 63 -11.50 3.15 26.93
CA VAL A 63 -10.88 2.45 25.79
C VAL A 63 -9.55 1.88 26.22
N ASP A 64 -9.22 0.70 25.72
CA ASP A 64 -7.87 0.17 25.78
C ASP A 64 -7.00 0.87 24.72
N ALA A 65 -6.17 1.80 25.19
CA ALA A 65 -5.27 2.57 24.33
C ALA A 65 -4.15 1.70 23.73
N GLY A 66 -3.75 0.64 24.41
CA GLY A 66 -2.75 -0.32 23.91
C GLY A 66 -3.31 -1.11 22.75
N LEU A 67 -4.48 -1.71 22.92
CA LEU A 67 -5.19 -2.43 21.86
C LEU A 67 -5.50 -1.54 20.66
N ALA A 68 -5.95 -0.30 20.89
CA ALA A 68 -6.19 0.65 19.81
C ALA A 68 -4.91 1.04 19.06
N SER A 69 -3.77 1.14 19.75
CA SER A 69 -2.46 1.37 19.13
C SER A 69 -2.01 0.15 18.32
N ASP A 70 -2.14 -1.05 18.88
CA ASP A 70 -1.72 -2.29 18.20
C ASP A 70 -2.56 -2.56 16.96
N LYS A 71 -3.88 -2.34 17.03
CA LYS A 71 -4.77 -2.44 15.88
C LYS A 71 -4.38 -1.47 14.78
N ARG A 72 -4.14 -0.20 15.11
CA ARG A 72 -3.70 0.83 14.15
C ARG A 72 -2.41 0.43 13.41
N LEU A 73 -1.44 -0.13 14.14
CA LEU A 73 -0.20 -0.62 13.53
C LEU A 73 -0.44 -1.85 12.65
N ALA A 74 -1.32 -2.76 13.06
CA ALA A 74 -1.68 -3.94 12.26
C ALA A 74 -2.44 -3.56 10.98
N ASP A 75 -3.36 -2.60 11.06
CA ASP A 75 -4.09 -2.09 9.89
C ASP A 75 -3.15 -1.38 8.90
N ALA A 76 -2.19 -0.60 9.42
CA ALA A 76 -1.19 0.07 8.59
C ALA A 76 -0.27 -0.93 7.88
N GLU A 77 0.15 -1.99 8.60
CA GLU A 77 0.94 -3.08 8.02
C GLU A 77 0.15 -3.85 6.95
N LEU A 78 -1.12 -4.17 7.24
CA LEU A 78 -2.02 -4.80 6.28
C LEU A 78 -2.19 -3.94 5.02
N GLY A 79 -2.38 -2.64 5.18
CA GLY A 79 -2.47 -1.69 4.06
C GLY A 79 -1.19 -1.63 3.23
N ASN A 80 -0.03 -1.66 3.89
CA ASN A 80 1.27 -1.70 3.21
C ASN A 80 1.42 -2.96 2.35
N LEU A 81 1.25 -4.13 2.98
CA LEU A 81 1.40 -5.44 2.33
C LEU A 81 0.37 -5.66 1.23
N THR A 82 -0.86 -5.15 1.40
CA THR A 82 -1.89 -5.23 0.35
C THR A 82 -1.43 -4.51 -0.92
N ALA A 83 -0.82 -3.34 -0.79
CA ALA A 83 -0.34 -2.56 -1.92
C ALA A 83 0.89 -3.21 -2.60
N THR A 84 1.89 -3.64 -1.82
CA THR A 84 3.13 -4.24 -2.35
C THR A 84 2.89 -5.63 -2.94
N THR A 85 2.12 -6.51 -2.29
CA THR A 85 1.69 -7.80 -2.86
C THR A 85 0.84 -7.60 -4.12
N GLY A 86 -0.02 -6.58 -4.14
CA GLY A 86 -0.80 -6.20 -5.32
C GLY A 86 0.08 -5.81 -6.51
N PHE A 87 1.19 -5.11 -6.29
CA PHE A 87 2.19 -4.84 -7.33
C PHE A 87 2.84 -6.12 -7.86
N LEU A 88 3.35 -6.97 -6.96
CA LEU A 88 4.01 -8.23 -7.33
C LEU A 88 3.10 -9.16 -8.12
N THR A 89 1.82 -9.24 -7.73
CA THR A 89 0.81 -10.06 -8.42
C THR A 89 0.55 -9.55 -9.84
N ARG A 90 0.44 -8.22 -10.02
CA ARG A 90 0.30 -7.64 -11.36
C ARG A 90 1.54 -7.88 -12.20
N PHE A 91 2.73 -7.72 -11.62
CA PHE A 91 3.98 -7.98 -12.33
C PHE A 91 4.12 -9.44 -12.77
N GLU A 92 3.77 -10.41 -11.91
CA GLU A 92 3.71 -11.83 -12.28
C GLU A 92 2.71 -12.09 -13.39
N SER A 93 1.53 -11.45 -13.35
CA SER A 93 0.52 -11.63 -14.40
C SER A 93 0.95 -11.10 -15.78
N LEU A 94 1.79 -10.05 -15.82
CA LEU A 94 2.34 -9.51 -17.08
C LEU A 94 3.36 -10.46 -17.72
N LEU A 95 4.14 -11.16 -16.89
CA LEU A 95 5.10 -12.17 -17.35
C LEU A 95 4.48 -13.54 -17.59
N GLY A 96 3.37 -13.84 -16.93
CA GLY A 96 2.70 -15.13 -16.93
C GLY A 96 3.43 -16.19 -16.10
N THR A 97 2.71 -17.24 -15.74
CA THR A 97 3.25 -18.42 -15.05
C THR A 97 3.61 -19.53 -16.05
N PRO A 98 4.55 -20.44 -15.73
CA PRO A 98 5.04 -21.45 -16.69
C PRO A 98 3.99 -22.36 -17.33
N ASP A 99 2.80 -22.50 -16.72
CA ASP A 99 1.65 -23.24 -17.22
C ASP A 99 0.79 -22.48 -18.24
N GLN A 100 1.07 -21.18 -18.46
CA GLN A 100 0.29 -20.31 -19.34
C GLN A 100 0.94 -20.16 -20.72
N PRO A 101 0.18 -20.30 -21.84
CA PRO A 101 0.72 -20.20 -23.19
C PRO A 101 1.31 -18.83 -23.54
N TYR A 102 0.87 -17.76 -22.87
CA TYR A 102 1.33 -16.40 -23.10
C TYR A 102 2.54 -16.01 -22.23
N ALA A 103 2.98 -16.90 -21.33
CA ALA A 103 4.07 -16.62 -20.42
C ALA A 103 5.40 -16.39 -21.14
N LEU A 104 6.29 -15.60 -20.54
CA LEU A 104 7.61 -15.31 -21.08
C LEU A 104 8.41 -16.58 -21.41
N SER A 105 8.34 -17.59 -20.54
CA SER A 105 9.00 -18.90 -20.77
C SER A 105 8.42 -19.63 -21.97
N ALA A 106 7.09 -19.64 -22.13
CA ALA A 106 6.43 -20.27 -23.27
C ALA A 106 6.73 -19.56 -24.59
N ARG A 107 6.79 -18.22 -24.59
CA ARG A 107 7.17 -17.41 -25.76
C ARG A 107 8.63 -17.66 -26.17
N LEU A 108 9.54 -17.76 -25.20
CA LEU A 108 10.94 -18.10 -25.47
C LEU A 108 11.07 -19.51 -26.08
N SER A 109 10.42 -20.52 -25.49
CA SER A 109 10.42 -21.88 -26.05
C SER A 109 9.75 -21.95 -27.43
N GLY A 110 8.70 -21.15 -27.66
CA GLY A 110 8.05 -21.01 -28.95
C GLY A 110 8.98 -20.43 -30.01
N PHE A 111 9.75 -19.39 -29.64
CA PHE A 111 10.78 -18.82 -30.50
C PHE A 111 11.89 -19.82 -30.83
N GLU A 112 12.45 -20.52 -29.84
CA GLU A 112 13.44 -21.59 -30.07
C GLU A 112 12.89 -22.67 -31.03
N SER A 113 11.66 -23.13 -30.78
CA SER A 113 10.99 -24.13 -31.64
C SER A 113 10.79 -23.64 -33.07
N SER A 114 10.47 -22.35 -33.25
CA SER A 114 10.31 -21.73 -34.57
C SER A 114 11.62 -21.69 -35.35
N LEU A 115 12.76 -21.44 -34.69
CA LEU A 115 14.08 -21.47 -35.30
C LEU A 115 14.46 -22.90 -35.73
N ILE A 116 14.19 -23.90 -34.89
CA ILE A 116 14.40 -25.32 -35.24
C ILE A 116 13.53 -25.72 -36.44
N ALA A 117 12.26 -25.32 -36.44
CA ALA A 117 11.34 -25.58 -37.54
C ALA A 117 11.84 -24.92 -38.84
N ALA A 118 12.25 -23.65 -38.78
CA ALA A 118 12.84 -22.95 -39.92
C ALA A 118 14.13 -23.61 -40.41
N ALA A 119 15.04 -24.01 -39.52
CA ALA A 119 16.29 -24.67 -39.87
C ALA A 119 16.07 -26.04 -40.58
N SER A 120 15.01 -26.77 -40.24
CA SER A 120 14.69 -28.05 -40.91
C SER A 120 14.09 -27.91 -42.32
N ARG A 121 13.56 -26.73 -42.67
CA ARG A 121 13.04 -26.37 -44.01
C ARG A 121 13.33 -24.88 -44.28
N PRO A 122 14.60 -24.50 -44.51
CA PRO A 122 15.02 -23.10 -44.65
C PRO A 122 14.50 -22.45 -45.96
N ASP A 123 13.99 -23.26 -46.88
CA ASP A 123 13.37 -22.86 -48.13
C ASP A 123 11.91 -22.41 -47.95
N ALA A 124 11.26 -22.79 -46.84
CA ALA A 124 9.87 -22.47 -46.56
C ALA A 124 9.72 -21.07 -45.93
N SER A 125 9.21 -20.11 -46.70
CA SER A 125 8.96 -18.72 -46.25
C SER A 125 8.09 -18.66 -44.99
N ASP A 126 7.04 -19.48 -44.94
CA ASP A 126 6.06 -19.45 -43.85
C ASP A 126 6.70 -19.82 -42.50
N ARG A 127 7.75 -20.65 -42.51
CA ARG A 127 8.49 -21.00 -41.29
C ARG A 127 9.42 -19.88 -40.82
N LEU A 128 10.00 -19.14 -41.77
CA LEU A 128 10.78 -17.94 -41.45
C LEU A 128 9.88 -16.85 -40.88
N GLU A 129 8.69 -16.67 -41.46
CA GLU A 129 7.67 -15.75 -40.96
C GLU A 129 7.24 -16.10 -39.54
N LEU A 130 6.95 -17.36 -39.25
CA LEU A 130 6.66 -17.81 -37.88
C LEU A 130 7.81 -17.53 -36.91
N GLY A 131 9.07 -17.61 -37.37
CA GLY A 131 10.24 -17.24 -36.58
C GLY A 131 10.30 -15.75 -36.25
N VAL A 132 10.02 -14.88 -37.22
CA VAL A 132 9.95 -13.43 -37.02
C VAL A 132 8.79 -13.06 -36.09
N ILE A 133 7.62 -13.68 -36.25
CA ILE A 133 6.46 -13.47 -35.37
C ILE A 133 6.81 -13.88 -33.93
N ALA A 134 7.40 -15.05 -33.72
CA ALA A 134 7.77 -15.52 -32.39
C ALA A 134 8.81 -14.62 -31.71
N ALA A 135 9.78 -14.09 -32.47
CA ALA A 135 10.72 -13.08 -31.97
C ALA A 135 10.02 -11.78 -31.57
N ARG A 136 9.07 -11.31 -32.40
CA ARG A 136 8.27 -10.10 -32.11
C ARG A 136 7.42 -10.28 -30.85
N ASP A 137 6.78 -11.43 -30.72
CA ASP A 137 5.96 -11.79 -29.57
C ASP A 137 6.76 -11.84 -28.26
N LEU A 138 8.02 -12.30 -28.33
CA LEU A 138 8.94 -12.30 -27.20
C LEU A 138 9.38 -10.87 -26.81
N ALA A 139 9.68 -10.02 -27.79
CA ALA A 139 9.98 -8.61 -27.52
C ALA A 139 8.76 -7.88 -26.94
N GLY A 140 7.56 -8.15 -27.48
CA GLY A 140 6.31 -7.54 -27.05
C GLY A 140 5.97 -7.81 -25.59
N VAL A 141 6.12 -9.04 -25.09
CA VAL A 141 5.82 -9.35 -23.68
C VAL A 141 6.77 -8.62 -22.71
N LEU A 142 8.05 -8.44 -23.08
CA LEU A 142 9.00 -7.68 -22.26
C LEU A 142 8.67 -6.19 -22.27
N GLY A 143 8.27 -5.65 -23.43
CA GLY A 143 7.80 -4.28 -23.57
C GLY A 143 6.53 -4.00 -22.77
N ASP A 144 5.54 -4.90 -22.84
CA ASP A 144 4.29 -4.81 -22.08
C ASP A 144 4.55 -4.88 -20.56
N ALA A 145 5.44 -5.78 -20.12
CA ALA A 145 5.84 -5.88 -18.73
C ALA A 145 6.54 -4.60 -18.25
N SER A 146 7.47 -4.04 -19.03
CA SER A 146 8.15 -2.79 -18.71
C SER A 146 7.16 -1.62 -18.61
N LYS A 147 6.23 -1.53 -19.57
CA LYS A 147 5.14 -0.55 -19.53
C LYS A 147 4.30 -0.69 -18.25
N GLY A 148 3.90 -1.90 -17.90
CA GLY A 148 3.12 -2.15 -16.68
C GLY A 148 3.86 -1.75 -15.40
N VAL A 149 5.19 -1.92 -15.36
CA VAL A 149 6.03 -1.41 -14.26
C VAL A 149 6.00 0.12 -14.21
N GLN A 150 6.20 0.81 -15.34
CA GLN A 150 6.18 2.29 -15.35
C GLN A 150 4.78 2.87 -15.05
N ASP A 151 3.71 2.21 -15.49
CA ASP A 151 2.33 2.57 -15.17
C ASP A 151 2.07 2.42 -13.64
N ALA A 152 2.60 1.36 -13.01
CA ALA A 152 2.52 1.18 -11.57
C ALA A 152 3.32 2.23 -10.79
N ARG A 153 4.53 2.59 -11.25
CA ARG A 153 5.35 3.65 -10.65
C ARG A 153 4.69 5.02 -10.77
N SER A 154 4.09 5.32 -11.93
CA SER A 154 3.33 6.56 -12.13
C SER A 154 2.09 6.61 -11.24
N SER A 155 1.36 5.49 -11.12
CA SER A 155 0.19 5.41 -10.22
C SER A 155 0.58 5.60 -8.75
N ALA A 156 1.72 5.03 -8.35
CA ALA A 156 2.26 5.21 -7.01
C ALA A 156 2.63 6.69 -6.74
N ASP A 157 3.24 7.38 -7.70
CA ASP A 157 3.57 8.81 -7.61
C ASP A 157 2.35 9.70 -7.32
N HIS A 158 1.26 9.50 -8.08
CA HIS A 158 -0.01 10.22 -7.86
C HIS A 158 -0.69 9.84 -6.55
N SER A 159 -0.58 8.57 -6.14
CA SER A 159 -1.10 8.08 -4.86
C SER A 159 -0.36 8.70 -3.68
N ILE A 160 0.96 8.92 -3.79
CA ILE A 160 1.76 9.64 -2.79
C ILE A 160 1.23 11.06 -2.62
N ASP A 161 1.05 11.82 -3.70
CA ASP A 161 0.53 13.19 -3.64
C ASP A 161 -0.85 13.26 -2.95
N THR A 162 -1.76 12.37 -3.34
CA THR A 162 -3.10 12.27 -2.75
C THR A 162 -3.03 11.95 -1.25
N GLN A 163 -2.18 11.01 -0.87
CA GLN A 163 -2.01 10.61 0.53
C GLN A 163 -1.32 11.68 1.37
N VAL A 164 -0.33 12.41 0.82
CA VAL A 164 0.31 13.55 1.48
C VAL A 164 -0.69 14.67 1.73
N SER A 165 -1.52 15.01 0.74
CA SER A 165 -2.60 15.99 0.87
C SER A 165 -3.61 15.60 1.96
N ARG A 166 -4.04 14.33 1.96
CA ARG A 166 -4.96 13.79 2.96
C ARG A 166 -4.36 13.76 4.36
N LEU A 167 -3.10 13.36 4.49
CA LEU A 167 -2.38 13.34 5.77
C LEU A 167 -2.24 14.74 6.36
N ASN A 168 -1.89 15.74 5.55
CA ASN A 168 -1.84 17.14 5.98
C ASN A 168 -3.19 17.65 6.50
N ALA A 169 -4.28 17.36 5.79
CA ALA A 169 -5.63 17.74 6.21
C ALA A 169 -6.01 17.07 7.54
N ALA A 170 -5.78 15.77 7.68
CA ALA A 170 -6.09 15.03 8.90
C ALA A 170 -5.25 15.53 10.10
N LEU A 171 -3.96 15.80 9.92
CA LEU A 171 -3.10 16.36 10.98
C LEU A 171 -3.57 17.74 11.44
N SER A 172 -3.96 18.61 10.50
CA SER A 172 -4.55 19.93 10.80
C SER A 172 -5.84 19.80 11.61
N ASP A 173 -6.70 18.85 11.26
CA ASP A 173 -7.96 18.60 11.96
C ASP A 173 -7.74 18.03 13.37
N VAL A 174 -6.77 17.12 13.55
CA VAL A 174 -6.38 16.64 14.88
C VAL A 174 -5.81 17.78 15.73
N GLN A 175 -5.00 18.68 15.17
CA GLN A 175 -4.51 19.87 15.88
C GLN A 175 -5.68 20.74 16.38
N ARG A 176 -6.67 21.01 15.51
CA ARG A 176 -7.87 21.80 15.86
C ARG A 176 -8.69 21.10 16.95
N LEU A 177 -8.84 19.78 16.88
CA LEU A 177 -9.54 19.00 17.90
C LEU A 177 -8.80 18.98 19.23
N ASN A 178 -7.47 18.88 19.23
CA ASN A 178 -6.67 19.04 20.45
C ASN A 178 -6.96 20.38 21.13
N ALA A 179 -6.92 21.49 20.37
CA ALA A 179 -7.23 22.82 20.90
C ALA A 179 -8.68 22.95 21.40
N GLN A 180 -9.64 22.25 20.78
CA GLN A 180 -11.03 22.24 21.23
C GLN A 180 -11.19 21.41 22.51
N ILE A 181 -10.64 20.19 22.55
CA ILE A 181 -10.67 19.30 23.73
C ILE A 181 -10.05 19.99 24.93
N THR A 182 -8.87 20.59 24.78
CA THR A 182 -8.21 21.31 25.88
C THR A 182 -9.08 22.46 26.40
N ARG A 183 -9.68 23.29 25.53
CA ARG A 183 -10.57 24.39 25.94
C ARG A 183 -11.83 23.88 26.63
N THR A 184 -12.48 22.86 26.09
CA THR A 184 -13.70 22.27 26.64
C THR A 184 -13.44 21.63 28.00
N LEU A 185 -12.31 20.93 28.15
CA LEU A 185 -11.88 20.33 29.42
C LEU A 185 -11.55 21.38 30.48
N SER A 186 -10.86 22.47 30.12
CA SER A 186 -10.58 23.59 31.03
C SER A 186 -11.85 24.31 31.52
N GLN A 187 -12.95 24.21 30.78
CA GLN A 187 -14.26 24.72 31.17
C GLN A 187 -15.07 23.72 32.02
N GLY A 188 -14.54 22.51 32.28
CA GLY A 188 -15.23 21.44 32.99
C GLY A 188 -16.34 20.75 32.18
N ASN A 189 -16.34 20.91 30.86
CA ASN A 189 -17.35 20.33 29.97
C ASN A 189 -16.90 18.96 29.41
N ASP A 190 -17.88 18.17 28.95
CA ASP A 190 -17.64 16.85 28.35
C ASP A 190 -16.92 16.93 26.99
N THR A 191 -15.97 16.02 26.76
CA THR A 191 -15.14 15.95 25.54
C THR A 191 -15.24 14.63 24.79
N ALA A 192 -16.05 13.67 25.27
CA ALA A 192 -16.07 12.30 24.74
C ALA A 192 -16.28 12.23 23.21
N SER A 193 -17.26 12.97 22.69
CA SER A 193 -17.52 13.00 21.24
C SER A 193 -16.39 13.65 20.41
N LEU A 194 -15.67 14.61 20.98
CA LEU A 194 -14.50 15.22 20.32
C LEU A 194 -13.34 14.23 20.28
N GLN A 195 -13.16 13.45 21.34
CA GLN A 195 -12.17 12.39 21.40
C GLN A 195 -12.47 11.27 20.40
N ASP A 196 -13.74 10.89 20.22
CA ASP A 196 -14.16 9.91 19.21
C ASP A 196 -13.85 10.39 17.77
N LEU A 197 -14.13 11.66 17.46
CA LEU A 197 -13.80 12.25 16.16
C LEU A 197 -12.27 12.32 15.96
N ARG A 198 -11.52 12.70 17.00
CA ARG A 198 -10.05 12.72 16.95
C ARG A 198 -9.49 11.33 16.71
N GLN A 199 -10.02 10.31 17.40
CA GLN A 199 -9.57 8.93 17.23
C GLN A 199 -9.72 8.47 15.78
N ARG A 200 -10.87 8.71 15.15
CA ARG A 200 -11.08 8.34 13.74
C ARG A 200 -10.08 8.98 12.79
N LEU A 201 -9.73 10.25 13.01
CA LEU A 201 -8.70 10.94 12.22
C LEU A 201 -7.31 10.37 12.49
N VAL A 202 -7.02 9.98 13.73
CA VAL A 202 -5.77 9.32 14.08
C VAL A 202 -5.68 7.92 13.45
N ASP A 203 -6.79 7.19 13.36
CA ASP A 203 -6.86 5.89 12.65
C ASP A 203 -6.60 6.09 11.14
N GLU A 204 -7.19 7.13 10.54
CA GLU A 204 -6.96 7.52 9.14
C GLU A 204 -5.50 7.93 8.88
N ILE A 205 -4.91 8.73 9.77
CA ILE A 205 -3.47 9.07 9.72
C ILE A 205 -2.64 7.79 9.79
N SER A 206 -2.95 6.90 10.73
CA SER A 206 -2.16 5.68 10.96
C SER A 206 -2.19 4.71 9.78
N ALA A 207 -3.32 4.64 9.05
CA ALA A 207 -3.41 3.83 7.83
C ALA A 207 -2.45 4.32 6.74
N ILE A 208 -2.28 5.65 6.62
CA ILE A 208 -1.37 6.28 5.66
C ILE A 208 0.08 6.17 6.12
N ALA A 209 0.37 6.63 7.35
CA ALA A 209 1.68 6.62 7.96
C ALA A 209 1.55 6.09 9.41
N PRO A 210 2.15 4.95 9.76
CA PRO A 210 1.99 4.36 11.08
C PRO A 210 2.45 5.31 12.19
N VAL A 211 1.57 5.60 13.15
CA VAL A 211 1.85 6.52 14.25
C VAL A 211 1.69 5.89 15.63
N ARG A 212 2.49 6.39 16.57
CA ARG A 212 2.33 6.20 18.01
C ARG A 212 1.79 7.48 18.62
N GLU A 213 0.76 7.32 19.43
CA GLU A 213 0.11 8.39 20.16
C GLU A 213 0.74 8.53 21.54
N VAL A 214 1.05 9.77 21.93
CA VAL A 214 1.60 10.10 23.24
C VAL A 214 0.71 11.13 23.93
N PRO A 215 0.17 10.84 25.12
CA PRO A 215 -0.64 11.80 25.87
C PRO A 215 0.14 13.08 26.21
N ARG A 216 -0.56 14.20 26.19
CA ARG A 216 -0.11 15.51 26.68
C ARG A 216 -1.08 16.03 27.74
N ASP A 217 -0.70 17.11 28.40
CA ASP A 217 -1.54 17.76 29.40
C ASP A 217 -2.88 18.20 28.83
N ASN A 218 -3.90 18.29 29.69
CA ASN A 218 -5.25 18.77 29.35
C ASN A 218 -5.90 18.03 28.18
N GLY A 219 -5.66 16.71 28.08
CA GLY A 219 -6.30 15.83 27.11
C GLY A 219 -5.81 15.96 25.67
N ALA A 220 -4.77 16.76 25.42
CA ALA A 220 -4.11 16.83 24.11
C ALA A 220 -3.27 15.58 23.84
N ILE A 221 -2.91 15.35 22.57
CA ILE A 221 -2.07 14.21 22.15
C ILE A 221 -0.98 14.69 21.19
N ALA A 222 0.16 14.02 21.23
CA ALA A 222 1.22 14.12 20.23
C ALA A 222 1.25 12.84 19.37
N LEU A 223 1.63 12.97 18.11
CA LEU A 223 1.75 11.87 17.15
C LEU A 223 3.18 11.80 16.61
N TYR A 224 3.78 10.63 16.78
CA TYR A 224 5.11 10.32 16.24
C TYR A 224 5.00 9.14 15.28
N SER A 225 5.65 9.20 14.13
CA SER A 225 5.71 8.03 13.26
C SER A 225 6.52 6.91 13.92
N THR A 226 6.31 5.67 13.50
CA THR A 226 7.17 4.54 13.89
C THR A 226 8.63 4.71 13.41
N GLY A 227 8.86 5.61 12.44
CA GLY A 227 10.18 6.03 11.99
C GLY A 227 10.78 7.23 12.71
N GLY A 228 10.14 7.75 13.74
CA GLY A 228 10.67 8.80 14.60
C GLY A 228 10.41 10.23 14.10
N ALA A 229 9.62 10.40 13.05
CA ALA A 229 9.18 11.72 12.62
C ALA A 229 8.14 12.28 13.59
N ILE A 230 8.23 13.57 13.89
CA ILE A 230 7.22 14.28 14.68
C ILE A 230 6.15 14.78 13.70
N LEU A 231 4.94 14.24 13.80
CA LEU A 231 3.83 14.62 12.92
C LEU A 231 2.88 15.63 13.58
N LEU A 232 2.76 15.56 14.91
CA LEU A 232 1.99 16.50 15.70
C LEU A 232 2.58 16.60 17.10
N ASP A 233 3.01 17.80 17.50
CA ASP A 233 3.32 18.11 18.90
C ASP A 233 3.10 19.60 19.15
N GLY A 234 1.91 19.95 19.65
CA GLY A 234 1.41 21.33 19.67
C GLY A 234 1.00 21.85 18.28
N SER A 235 1.91 21.78 17.31
CA SER A 235 1.66 22.10 15.90
C SER A 235 1.77 20.86 15.01
N ALA A 236 0.91 20.79 14.00
CA ALA A 236 0.91 19.78 12.95
C ALA A 236 2.09 20.02 12.01
N ALA A 237 2.80 18.96 11.66
CA ALA A 237 3.82 19.01 10.63
C ALA A 237 3.19 19.26 9.26
N THR A 238 3.90 20.00 8.41
CA THR A 238 3.53 20.18 7.00
C THR A 238 4.38 19.27 6.14
N LEU A 239 3.74 18.32 5.47
CA LEU A 239 4.38 17.44 4.51
C LEU A 239 4.29 18.07 3.11
N SER A 240 5.34 17.94 2.30
CA SER A 240 5.30 18.35 0.91
C SER A 240 5.96 17.32 0.00
N PHE A 241 5.38 17.18 -1.19
CA PHE A 241 5.75 16.24 -2.23
C PHE A 241 5.43 16.90 -3.58
N ASP A 242 6.29 16.69 -4.58
CA ASP A 242 6.16 17.31 -5.90
C ASP A 242 5.96 16.20 -6.95
N PRO A 243 4.72 15.85 -7.32
CA PRO A 243 4.44 14.75 -8.23
C PRO A 243 4.89 15.04 -9.66
N VAL A 244 5.05 13.97 -10.45
CA VAL A 244 5.26 14.01 -11.89
C VAL A 244 4.12 13.31 -12.62
N ASN A 245 3.77 13.80 -13.82
CA ASN A 245 2.67 13.24 -14.61
C ASN A 245 2.95 11.82 -15.11
N LEU A 246 4.21 11.52 -15.42
CA LEU A 246 4.64 10.24 -15.96
C LEU A 246 6.02 9.91 -15.40
N VAL A 247 6.16 8.72 -14.84
CA VAL A 247 7.43 8.15 -14.41
C VAL A 247 7.98 7.26 -15.52
N THR A 248 9.22 7.47 -15.93
CA THR A 248 9.93 6.63 -16.90
C THR A 248 11.03 5.80 -16.23
N ALA A 249 11.56 4.79 -16.94
CA ALA A 249 12.56 3.88 -16.39
C ALA A 249 13.80 4.61 -15.83
N ALA A 250 14.27 5.65 -16.52
CA ALA A 250 15.45 6.42 -16.11
C ALA A 250 15.19 7.38 -14.94
N MET A 251 13.92 7.65 -14.60
CA MET A 251 13.59 8.57 -13.53
C MET A 251 13.80 7.94 -12.14
N SER A 252 14.55 8.63 -11.29
CA SER A 252 14.77 8.29 -9.89
C SER A 252 14.93 9.53 -9.01
N ILE A 253 14.92 9.34 -7.69
CA ILE A 253 15.25 10.39 -6.71
C ILE A 253 16.73 10.79 -6.85
N ASP A 254 17.63 9.83 -6.97
CA ASP A 254 19.08 10.07 -7.06
C ASP A 254 19.46 10.85 -8.34
N ALA A 255 18.71 10.63 -9.44
CA ALA A 255 18.85 11.40 -10.67
C ALA A 255 18.24 12.82 -10.59
N GLY A 256 17.57 13.17 -9.48
CA GLY A 256 16.91 14.46 -9.27
C GLY A 256 15.63 14.65 -10.09
N SER A 257 15.16 13.59 -10.75
CA SER A 257 13.98 13.61 -11.63
C SER A 257 12.66 13.28 -10.93
N LEU A 258 12.72 12.62 -9.77
CA LEU A 258 11.57 12.38 -8.89
C LEU A 258 11.80 13.07 -7.55
N SER A 259 10.73 13.60 -6.95
CA SER A 259 10.83 14.17 -5.61
C SER A 259 10.84 13.09 -4.53
N GLY A 260 11.58 13.35 -3.46
CA GLY A 260 11.39 12.69 -2.18
C GLY A 260 10.23 13.29 -1.39
N LEU A 261 10.22 13.07 -0.08
CA LEU A 261 9.26 13.67 0.85
C LEU A 261 9.97 14.71 1.71
N LYS A 262 9.29 15.82 2.00
CA LYS A 262 9.74 16.81 2.99
C LYS A 262 8.78 16.87 4.16
N ILE A 263 9.31 17.06 5.37
CA ILE A 263 8.56 17.35 6.58
C ILE A 263 9.05 18.69 7.11
N ASN A 264 8.15 19.67 7.20
CA ASN A 264 8.46 21.06 7.58
C ASN A 264 9.57 21.68 6.72
N GLY A 265 9.58 21.36 5.42
CA GLY A 265 10.58 21.83 4.46
C GLY A 265 11.92 21.10 4.50
N ILE A 266 12.09 20.10 5.37
CA ILE A 266 13.32 19.30 5.50
C ILE A 266 13.12 17.96 4.78
N ASP A 267 14.05 17.61 3.89
CA ASP A 267 14.04 16.31 3.19
C ASP A 267 14.15 15.15 4.19
N VAL A 268 13.32 14.13 4.00
CA VAL A 268 13.34 12.91 4.79
C VAL A 268 13.52 11.69 3.91
N ARG A 269 14.10 10.63 4.48
CA ARG A 269 14.22 9.35 3.79
C ARG A 269 12.85 8.70 3.62
N THR A 270 12.64 8.09 2.47
CA THR A 270 11.40 7.41 2.06
C THR A 270 11.57 5.91 1.85
N SER A 271 12.80 5.36 2.02
CA SER A 271 13.08 3.94 1.84
C SER A 271 12.29 3.06 2.81
N SER A 272 11.96 1.84 2.38
CA SER A 272 11.17 0.87 3.16
C SER A 272 11.84 0.52 4.51
N ASP A 273 13.17 0.45 4.55
CA ASP A 273 13.97 0.02 5.71
C ASP A 273 14.19 1.12 6.77
N ARG A 274 14.44 2.35 6.32
CA ARG A 274 14.96 3.47 7.13
C ARG A 274 14.17 4.76 6.95
N GLY A 275 13.05 4.70 6.24
CA GLY A 275 12.18 5.83 5.98
C GLY A 275 11.58 6.41 7.26
N ALA A 276 11.45 7.74 7.27
CA ALA A 276 10.88 8.47 8.40
C ALA A 276 9.40 8.15 8.60
N LEU A 277 8.68 7.87 7.51
CA LEU A 277 7.27 7.45 7.50
C LEU A 277 7.10 6.04 6.91
N ARG A 278 8.06 5.14 7.14
CA ARG A 278 8.00 3.76 6.64
C ARG A 278 6.76 3.00 7.16
N GLY A 279 6.30 2.03 6.38
CA GLY A 279 5.05 1.29 6.62
C GLY A 279 3.81 2.09 6.19
N GLY A 280 2.63 1.55 6.47
CA GLY A 280 1.37 2.14 5.99
C GLY A 280 1.27 2.16 4.47
N THR A 281 0.18 2.73 3.96
CA THR A 281 -0.04 2.81 2.52
C THR A 281 0.90 3.80 1.84
N LEU A 282 1.37 4.84 2.53
CA LEU A 282 2.30 5.84 1.96
C LEU A 282 3.68 5.23 1.73
N GLY A 283 4.21 4.51 2.72
CA GLY A 283 5.47 3.79 2.60
C GLY A 283 5.43 2.78 1.46
N ALA A 284 4.32 2.05 1.29
CA ALA A 284 4.16 1.11 0.19
C ALA A 284 4.21 1.77 -1.19
N GLN A 285 3.68 2.98 -1.35
CA GLN A 285 3.76 3.66 -2.65
C GLN A 285 5.19 4.08 -2.98
N PHE A 286 5.95 4.59 -2.00
CA PHE A 286 7.37 4.88 -2.20
C PHE A 286 8.15 3.61 -2.53
N GLU A 287 7.89 2.51 -1.82
CA GLU A 287 8.52 1.21 -2.09
C GLU A 287 8.19 0.70 -3.50
N ILE A 288 6.94 0.80 -3.96
CA ILE A 288 6.55 0.42 -5.33
C ILE A 288 7.27 1.30 -6.36
N ARG A 289 7.31 2.62 -6.15
CA ARG A 289 7.88 3.58 -7.11
C ARG A 289 9.40 3.48 -7.20
N ASP A 290 10.06 3.37 -6.06
CA ASP A 290 11.50 3.63 -5.93
C ASP A 290 12.33 2.35 -5.69
N GLU A 291 11.73 1.25 -5.24
CA GLU A 291 12.45 0.00 -4.93
C GLU A 291 11.95 -1.17 -5.80
N LEU A 292 10.69 -1.60 -5.62
CA LEU A 292 10.14 -2.77 -6.30
C LEU A 292 10.00 -2.54 -7.81
N GLY A 293 9.51 -1.37 -8.24
CA GLY A 293 9.41 -1.02 -9.65
C GLY A 293 10.76 -0.90 -10.34
N VAL A 294 11.76 -0.34 -9.66
CA VAL A 294 13.13 -0.22 -10.19
C VAL A 294 13.79 -1.60 -10.31
N SER A 295 13.64 -2.45 -9.30
CA SER A 295 14.13 -3.82 -9.32
C SER A 295 13.48 -4.64 -10.43
N ALA A 296 12.15 -4.57 -10.57
CA ALA A 296 11.41 -5.23 -11.64
C ALA A 296 11.90 -4.77 -13.03
N GLN A 297 12.05 -3.45 -13.25
CA GLN A 297 12.55 -2.90 -14.50
C GLN A 297 13.97 -3.39 -14.81
N THR A 298 14.86 -3.40 -13.80
CA THR A 298 16.25 -3.88 -13.94
C THR A 298 16.30 -5.35 -14.37
N GLN A 299 15.42 -6.19 -13.81
CA GLN A 299 15.35 -7.60 -14.17
C GLN A 299 14.84 -7.82 -15.60
N LEU A 300 13.85 -7.05 -16.05
CA LEU A 300 13.37 -7.09 -17.43
C LEU A 300 14.45 -6.63 -18.41
N ASP A 301 15.13 -5.52 -18.09
CA ASP A 301 16.19 -4.95 -18.93
C ASP A 301 17.35 -5.92 -19.10
N ALA A 302 17.70 -6.65 -18.04
CA ALA A 302 18.75 -7.67 -18.10
C ALA A 302 18.38 -8.88 -18.98
N VAL A 303 17.11 -9.31 -19.01
CA VAL A 303 16.63 -10.33 -19.96
C VAL A 303 16.64 -9.80 -21.39
N ALA A 304 16.18 -8.56 -21.59
CA ALA A 304 16.20 -7.91 -22.90
C ALA A 304 17.64 -7.76 -23.41
N ARG A 305 18.59 -7.38 -22.54
CA ARG A 305 20.02 -7.28 -22.82
C ARG A 305 20.60 -8.61 -23.24
N ASP A 306 20.30 -9.69 -22.52
CA ASP A 306 20.74 -11.04 -22.88
C ASP A 306 20.29 -11.44 -24.29
N LEU A 307 19.03 -11.14 -24.66
CA LEU A 307 18.53 -11.35 -26.02
C LEU A 307 19.25 -10.47 -27.05
N VAL A 308 19.39 -9.17 -26.83
CA VAL A 308 20.06 -8.30 -27.81
C VAL A 308 21.51 -8.71 -28.00
N GLU A 309 22.25 -8.97 -26.91
CA GLU A 309 23.66 -9.36 -26.97
C GLU A 309 23.90 -10.69 -27.67
N ARG A 310 23.02 -11.70 -27.49
CA ARG A 310 23.12 -12.99 -28.21
C ARG A 310 22.97 -12.82 -29.72
N PHE A 311 22.05 -11.96 -30.14
CA PHE A 311 21.63 -11.85 -31.53
C PHE A 311 22.36 -10.73 -32.30
N GLN A 312 23.12 -9.86 -31.63
CA GLN A 312 23.98 -8.86 -32.25
C GLN A 312 25.45 -9.32 -32.40
N ASP A 313 25.79 -10.52 -31.93
CA ASP A 313 27.14 -11.07 -32.01
C ASP A 313 27.49 -11.44 -33.48
N PRO A 314 28.55 -10.85 -34.08
CA PRO A 314 29.01 -11.23 -35.43
C PRO A 314 29.42 -12.70 -35.58
N ALA A 315 29.69 -13.41 -34.47
CA ALA A 315 29.92 -14.85 -34.49
C ALA A 315 28.64 -15.66 -34.76
N VAL A 316 27.46 -15.08 -34.50
CA VAL A 316 26.15 -15.67 -34.75
C VAL A 316 25.65 -15.29 -36.15
N ASP A 317 25.67 -13.99 -36.49
CA ASP A 317 25.35 -13.49 -37.84
C ASP A 317 26.59 -12.83 -38.47
N PRO A 318 27.31 -13.54 -39.37
CA PRO A 318 28.51 -13.02 -40.02
C PRO A 318 28.28 -11.83 -40.97
N THR A 319 27.02 -11.46 -41.24
CA THR A 319 26.71 -10.23 -42.00
C THR A 319 26.78 -8.98 -41.12
N LEU A 320 26.82 -9.14 -39.80
CA LEU A 320 26.98 -8.03 -38.86
C LEU A 320 28.46 -7.65 -38.72
N VAL A 321 28.70 -6.36 -38.51
CA VAL A 321 29.98 -5.85 -37.99
C VAL A 321 29.73 -5.20 -36.62
N PRO A 322 30.76 -5.03 -35.77
CA PRO A 322 30.58 -4.38 -34.48
C PRO A 322 29.87 -3.03 -34.60
N GLY A 323 28.80 -2.83 -33.83
CA GLY A 323 27.93 -1.64 -33.89
C GLY A 323 26.69 -1.79 -34.78
N ASN A 324 26.52 -2.92 -35.48
CA ASN A 324 25.29 -3.19 -36.22
C ASN A 324 24.22 -3.81 -35.31
N PRO A 325 22.93 -3.44 -35.47
CA PRO A 325 21.83 -4.11 -34.78
C PRO A 325 21.66 -5.55 -35.26
N GLY A 326 21.43 -6.46 -34.31
CA GLY A 326 21.10 -7.87 -34.55
C GLY A 326 19.62 -8.09 -34.88
N LEU A 327 19.14 -9.32 -34.65
CA LEU A 327 17.71 -9.64 -34.77
C LEU A 327 16.85 -8.85 -33.76
N PHE A 328 17.30 -8.80 -32.51
CA PHE A 328 16.74 -7.91 -31.49
C PHE A 328 17.55 -6.62 -31.46
N THR A 329 16.85 -5.50 -31.29
CA THR A 329 17.38 -4.15 -31.40
C THR A 329 16.93 -3.31 -30.22
N ASP A 330 17.70 -2.26 -29.93
CA ASP A 330 17.31 -1.20 -29.01
C ASP A 330 16.70 -0.04 -29.82
N ALA A 331 15.37 0.01 -29.90
CA ALA A 331 14.64 0.99 -30.72
C ALA A 331 15.16 1.10 -32.18
N GLY A 332 15.55 -0.03 -32.78
CA GLY A 332 16.09 -0.11 -34.14
C GLY A 332 17.62 0.09 -34.24
N LEU A 333 18.29 0.38 -33.13
CA LEU A 333 19.74 0.55 -33.03
C LEU A 333 20.41 -0.68 -32.40
N ALA A 334 21.74 -0.74 -32.49
CA ALA A 334 22.54 -1.70 -31.72
C ALA A 334 22.49 -1.34 -30.23
N PHE A 335 22.62 -2.33 -29.35
CA PHE A 335 22.60 -2.09 -27.91
C PHE A 335 23.84 -1.32 -27.46
N ASP A 336 23.61 -0.28 -26.67
CA ASP A 336 24.65 0.47 -25.97
C ASP A 336 24.65 0.08 -24.47
N PRO A 337 25.72 -0.55 -23.94
CA PRO A 337 25.81 -0.89 -22.52
C PRO A 337 25.69 0.29 -21.56
N VAL A 338 25.90 1.54 -22.01
CA VAL A 338 25.71 2.72 -21.16
C VAL A 338 24.26 3.19 -21.08
N ASP A 339 23.38 2.71 -21.97
CA ASP A 339 21.96 3.08 -22.04
C ASP A 339 21.05 1.86 -21.79
N GLU A 340 21.34 1.06 -20.77
CA GLU A 340 20.56 -0.16 -20.51
C GLU A 340 19.17 0.12 -19.89
N VAL A 341 19.04 1.17 -19.07
CA VAL A 341 17.82 1.41 -18.29
C VAL A 341 16.64 1.66 -19.22
N GLY A 342 15.60 0.82 -19.12
CA GLY A 342 14.42 0.86 -19.98
C GLY A 342 14.54 0.05 -21.27
N LEU A 343 15.64 -0.69 -21.50
CA LEU A 343 15.87 -1.49 -22.71
C LEU A 343 14.71 -2.44 -23.02
N SER A 344 14.13 -3.09 -22.01
CA SER A 344 12.98 -4.00 -22.20
C SER A 344 11.77 -3.30 -22.82
N GLY A 345 11.54 -2.02 -22.52
CA GLY A 345 10.51 -1.19 -23.13
C GLY A 345 10.84 -0.69 -24.54
N ARG A 346 12.14 -0.70 -24.91
CA ARG A 346 12.64 -0.28 -26.24
C ARG A 346 12.95 -1.46 -27.16
N LEU A 347 12.93 -2.68 -26.61
CA LEU A 347 13.26 -3.91 -27.31
C LEU A 347 12.32 -4.12 -28.50
N ALA A 348 12.88 -4.23 -29.69
CA ALA A 348 12.14 -4.45 -30.92
C ALA A 348 12.87 -5.43 -31.84
N ILE A 349 12.13 -6.09 -32.72
CA ILE A 349 12.74 -6.86 -33.82
C ILE A 349 13.27 -5.91 -34.89
N ASN A 350 14.36 -6.32 -35.55
CA ASN A 350 14.97 -5.55 -36.61
C ASN A 350 14.01 -5.40 -37.80
N ALA A 351 13.75 -4.17 -38.22
CA ALA A 351 12.87 -3.87 -39.35
C ALA A 351 13.28 -4.60 -40.64
N ALA A 352 14.56 -4.97 -40.79
CA ALA A 352 15.05 -5.73 -41.93
C ALA A 352 14.37 -7.11 -42.08
N VAL A 353 13.99 -7.78 -41.00
CA VAL A 353 13.33 -9.10 -41.09
C VAL A 353 11.81 -9.02 -41.14
N ASP A 354 11.23 -7.82 -40.98
CA ASP A 354 9.81 -7.60 -40.77
C ASP A 354 9.12 -7.05 -42.03
N PRO A 355 8.28 -7.84 -42.72
CA PRO A 355 7.52 -7.38 -43.89
C PRO A 355 6.61 -6.17 -43.62
N ASP A 356 6.06 -6.05 -42.41
CA ASP A 356 5.18 -4.94 -42.03
C ASP A 356 5.96 -3.60 -41.95
N GLN A 357 7.28 -3.68 -41.81
CA GLN A 357 8.20 -2.53 -41.77
C GLN A 357 9.03 -2.40 -43.07
N GLY A 358 8.65 -3.11 -44.13
CA GLY A 358 9.35 -3.08 -45.43
C GLY A 358 10.57 -3.99 -45.52
N GLY A 359 10.81 -4.83 -44.52
CA GLY A 359 11.80 -5.88 -44.51
C GLY A 359 11.35 -7.16 -45.22
N ALA A 360 12.12 -8.23 -45.03
CA ALA A 360 11.83 -9.52 -45.62
C ALA A 360 12.32 -10.69 -44.76
N VAL A 361 11.45 -11.68 -44.56
CA VAL A 361 11.69 -12.83 -43.67
C VAL A 361 12.89 -13.69 -44.08
N TRP A 362 13.31 -13.65 -45.35
CA TRP A 362 14.50 -14.37 -45.81
C TRP A 362 15.80 -13.89 -45.13
N ARG A 363 15.82 -12.67 -44.59
CA ARG A 363 16.97 -12.13 -43.84
C ARG A 363 17.17 -12.82 -42.49
N LEU A 364 16.13 -13.44 -41.92
CA LEU A 364 16.29 -14.31 -40.75
C LEU A 364 17.19 -15.52 -41.08
N ARG A 365 17.17 -15.99 -42.34
CA ARG A 365 18.01 -17.10 -42.83
C ARG A 365 19.36 -16.64 -43.37
N ASP A 366 19.37 -15.57 -44.14
CA ASP A 366 20.57 -15.18 -44.91
C ASP A 366 21.44 -14.13 -44.19
N GLY A 367 20.92 -13.51 -43.13
CA GLY A 367 21.59 -12.48 -42.35
C GLY A 367 20.88 -11.14 -42.42
N ILE A 368 20.89 -10.41 -41.30
CA ILE A 368 20.22 -9.12 -41.14
C ILE A 368 20.71 -8.13 -42.20
N ASN A 369 22.02 -8.07 -42.46
CA ASN A 369 22.66 -7.17 -43.42
C ASN A 369 23.02 -7.83 -44.76
N ALA A 370 22.45 -8.99 -45.07
CA ALA A 370 22.68 -9.65 -46.36
C ALA A 370 22.30 -8.72 -47.53
N THR A 371 23.12 -8.68 -48.59
CA THR A 371 22.87 -7.78 -49.75
C THR A 371 21.80 -8.32 -50.71
N GLY A 372 21.41 -9.59 -50.56
CA GLY A 372 20.40 -10.26 -51.35
C GLY A 372 20.14 -11.67 -50.85
N GLN A 373 19.13 -12.32 -51.43
CA GLN A 373 18.75 -13.68 -51.03
C GLN A 373 19.84 -14.69 -51.42
N GLY A 374 20.28 -15.49 -50.45
CA GLY A 374 21.27 -16.55 -50.59
C GLY A 374 20.67 -17.88 -51.04
N ASN A 375 21.43 -18.97 -50.84
CA ASN A 375 20.93 -20.31 -51.10
C ASN A 375 19.76 -20.64 -50.16
N VAL A 376 18.57 -20.87 -50.72
CA VAL A 376 17.36 -21.14 -49.94
C VAL A 376 17.43 -22.39 -49.07
N GLY A 377 18.33 -23.33 -49.40
CA GLY A 377 18.60 -24.51 -48.59
C GLY A 377 19.57 -24.30 -47.42
N ASN A 378 20.12 -23.10 -47.24
CA ASN A 378 21.10 -22.83 -46.19
C ASN A 378 20.43 -22.60 -44.83
N ALA A 379 20.65 -23.53 -43.88
CA ALA A 379 20.13 -23.42 -42.52
C ALA A 379 21.15 -22.89 -41.50
N SER A 380 22.39 -22.59 -41.90
CA SER A 380 23.50 -22.31 -40.97
C SER A 380 23.21 -21.19 -39.97
N LEU A 381 22.70 -20.04 -40.43
CA LEU A 381 22.34 -18.94 -39.53
C LEU A 381 21.18 -19.32 -38.60
N LEU A 382 20.13 -19.99 -39.11
CA LEU A 382 18.99 -20.41 -38.28
C LEU A 382 19.42 -21.36 -37.17
N THR A 383 20.35 -22.28 -37.46
CA THR A 383 20.98 -23.14 -36.44
C THR A 383 21.83 -22.31 -35.48
N ALA A 384 22.64 -21.37 -35.96
CA ALA A 384 23.47 -20.50 -35.10
C ALA A 384 22.62 -19.64 -34.15
N LEU A 385 21.49 -19.11 -34.62
CA LEU A 385 20.52 -18.35 -33.81
C LEU A 385 19.90 -19.23 -32.71
N GLY A 386 19.56 -20.50 -33.03
CA GLY A 386 19.09 -21.47 -32.05
C GLY A 386 20.18 -21.84 -31.03
N ASP A 387 21.39 -22.13 -31.49
CA ASP A 387 22.54 -22.45 -30.64
C ASP A 387 22.88 -21.27 -29.71
N ALA A 388 22.75 -20.02 -30.19
CA ALA A 388 22.96 -18.82 -29.41
C ALA A 388 22.03 -18.73 -28.20
N LEU A 389 20.81 -19.28 -28.24
CA LEU A 389 19.92 -19.36 -27.08
C LEU A 389 20.42 -20.36 -26.03
N GLY A 390 21.03 -21.47 -26.46
CA GLY A 390 21.59 -22.52 -25.60
C GLY A 390 22.97 -22.20 -25.03
N GLN A 391 23.65 -21.16 -25.51
CA GLN A 391 24.96 -20.76 -24.99
C GLN A 391 24.85 -20.22 -23.56
N ARG A 392 25.71 -20.69 -22.66
CA ARG A 392 25.74 -20.19 -21.28
C ARG A 392 26.59 -18.91 -21.20
N ARG A 393 26.01 -17.81 -20.74
CA ARG A 393 26.65 -16.50 -20.61
C ARG A 393 26.49 -15.96 -19.19
N VAL A 394 27.51 -15.23 -18.71
CA VAL A 394 27.40 -14.47 -17.46
C VAL A 394 26.67 -13.18 -17.77
N GLN A 395 25.69 -12.83 -16.94
CA GLN A 395 24.84 -11.69 -17.23
C GLN A 395 25.57 -10.38 -16.93
N GLY A 396 25.43 -9.42 -17.85
CA GLY A 396 26.04 -8.09 -17.71
C GLY A 396 25.36 -7.21 -16.67
N SER A 397 24.16 -7.59 -16.23
CA SER A 397 23.27 -6.83 -15.36
C SER A 397 22.20 -7.73 -14.73
N GLY A 398 21.36 -7.14 -13.87
CA GLY A 398 20.34 -7.85 -13.11
C GLY A 398 20.90 -8.59 -11.90
N ASP A 399 20.01 -8.97 -10.98
CA ASP A 399 20.36 -9.74 -9.78
C ASP A 399 20.00 -11.23 -9.96
N PHE A 400 20.72 -11.89 -10.87
CA PHE A 400 20.55 -13.33 -11.17
C PHE A 400 21.60 -14.21 -10.48
N GLY A 401 22.44 -13.63 -9.62
CA GLY A 401 23.65 -14.26 -9.11
C GLY A 401 24.75 -14.37 -10.20
N GLY A 402 26.02 -14.48 -9.79
CA GLY A 402 27.16 -14.51 -10.71
C GLY A 402 27.31 -15.79 -11.56
N GLY A 403 26.23 -16.52 -11.80
CA GLY A 403 26.20 -17.73 -12.61
C GLY A 403 26.17 -17.44 -14.12
N ALA A 404 26.55 -18.44 -14.91
CA ALA A 404 26.35 -18.41 -16.36
C ALA A 404 25.08 -19.17 -16.75
N PHE A 405 24.20 -18.56 -17.55
CA PHE A 405 22.88 -19.08 -17.92
C PHE A 405 22.70 -19.12 -19.45
N ASP A 406 22.00 -20.14 -19.95
CA ASP A 406 21.33 -20.06 -21.25
C ASP A 406 20.04 -19.23 -21.12
N ALA A 407 19.42 -18.88 -22.25
CA ALA A 407 18.27 -17.97 -22.26
C ALA A 407 17.08 -18.55 -21.46
N THR A 408 16.82 -19.86 -21.58
CA THR A 408 15.71 -20.54 -20.90
C THR A 408 15.91 -20.57 -19.39
N ASN A 409 17.14 -20.87 -18.94
CA ASN A 409 17.48 -20.85 -17.53
C ASN A 409 17.44 -19.44 -16.95
N LEU A 410 17.84 -18.40 -17.70
CA LEU A 410 17.72 -17.01 -17.25
C LEU A 410 16.26 -16.63 -16.97
N VAL A 411 15.36 -16.90 -17.91
CA VAL A 411 13.91 -16.65 -17.74
C VAL A 411 13.34 -17.49 -16.59
N SER A 412 13.85 -18.72 -16.41
CA SER A 412 13.43 -19.59 -15.29
C SER A 412 13.88 -19.04 -13.94
N VAL A 413 15.07 -18.45 -13.84
CA VAL A 413 15.54 -17.79 -12.61
C VAL A 413 14.72 -16.54 -12.33
N LEU A 414 14.43 -15.71 -13.35
CA LEU A 414 13.54 -14.55 -13.22
C LEU A 414 12.18 -14.93 -12.64
N THR A 415 11.51 -15.91 -13.26
CA THR A 415 10.18 -16.35 -12.82
C THR A 415 10.24 -17.00 -11.43
N SER A 416 11.31 -17.76 -11.12
CA SER A 416 11.51 -18.33 -9.80
C SER A 416 11.69 -17.27 -8.71
N HIS A 417 12.48 -16.23 -8.96
CA HIS A 417 12.65 -15.11 -8.03
C HIS A 417 11.34 -14.37 -7.79
N LEU A 418 10.56 -14.12 -8.85
CA LEU A 418 9.26 -13.46 -8.75
C LEU A 418 8.25 -14.29 -7.97
N THR A 419 8.12 -15.59 -8.28
CA THR A 419 7.21 -16.48 -7.56
C THR A 419 7.62 -16.64 -6.09
N ALA A 420 8.92 -16.69 -5.78
CA ALA A 420 9.40 -16.70 -4.40
C ALA A 420 9.06 -15.39 -3.67
N ALA A 421 9.33 -14.24 -4.28
CA ALA A 421 9.01 -12.93 -3.71
C ALA A 421 7.50 -12.78 -3.46
N ARG A 422 6.66 -13.16 -4.43
CA ARG A 422 5.20 -13.18 -4.29
C ARG A 422 4.74 -14.14 -3.19
N GLY A 423 5.31 -15.34 -3.12
CA GLY A 423 4.99 -16.32 -2.08
C GLY A 423 5.30 -15.80 -0.67
N HIS A 424 6.43 -15.11 -0.48
CA HIS A 424 6.76 -14.45 0.79
C HIS A 424 5.81 -13.29 1.10
N ALA A 425 5.47 -12.49 0.09
CA ALA A 425 4.55 -11.36 0.25
C ALA A 425 3.13 -11.83 0.61
N ASP A 426 2.62 -12.90 -0.03
CA ASP A 426 1.33 -13.52 0.29
C ASP A 426 1.28 -14.08 1.71
N GLN A 427 2.33 -14.76 2.15
CA GLN A 427 2.41 -15.28 3.52
C GLN A 427 2.37 -14.14 4.54
N SER A 428 3.12 -13.07 4.28
CA SER A 428 3.16 -11.88 5.14
C SER A 428 1.79 -11.18 5.16
N LEU A 429 1.16 -11.02 4.00
CA LEU A 429 -0.17 -10.43 3.86
C LEU A 429 -1.23 -11.25 4.61
N SER A 430 -1.22 -12.58 4.45
CA SER A 430 -2.16 -13.45 5.17
C SER A 430 -1.98 -13.36 6.67
N PHE A 431 -0.74 -13.34 7.16
CA PHE A 431 -0.46 -13.16 8.59
C PHE A 431 -0.95 -11.81 9.11
N ALA A 432 -0.65 -10.72 8.38
CA ALA A 432 -1.09 -9.37 8.75
C ALA A 432 -2.62 -9.25 8.76
N ALA A 433 -3.30 -9.87 7.78
CA ALA A 433 -4.76 -9.89 7.71
C ALA A 433 -5.39 -10.62 8.90
N THR A 434 -4.87 -11.80 9.27
CA THR A 434 -5.33 -12.53 10.46
C THR A 434 -5.12 -11.71 11.73
N ARG A 435 -3.92 -11.12 11.91
CA ARG A 435 -3.61 -10.29 13.08
C ARG A 435 -4.54 -9.08 13.19
N ALA A 436 -4.80 -8.36 12.10
CA ALA A 436 -5.71 -7.23 12.08
C ALA A 436 -7.16 -7.64 12.41
N ALA A 437 -7.60 -8.79 11.90
CA ALA A 437 -8.92 -9.35 12.22
C ALA A 437 -9.05 -9.73 13.70
N GLU A 438 -8.04 -10.37 14.28
CA GLU A 438 -8.02 -10.71 15.72
C GLU A 438 -8.04 -9.47 16.62
N LEU A 439 -7.23 -8.45 16.29
CA LEU A 439 -7.23 -7.18 17.03
C LEU A 439 -8.56 -6.43 16.90
N THR A 440 -9.20 -6.49 15.74
CA THR A 440 -10.57 -5.98 15.56
C THR A 440 -11.57 -6.72 16.44
N GLN A 441 -11.48 -8.06 16.49
CA GLN A 441 -12.36 -8.86 17.33
C GLN A 441 -12.15 -8.60 18.82
N MET A 442 -10.90 -8.47 19.27
CA MET A 442 -10.58 -8.07 20.65
C MET A 442 -11.15 -6.69 20.97
N GLN A 443 -11.00 -5.72 20.07
CA GLN A 443 -11.51 -4.36 20.28
C GLN A 443 -13.04 -4.34 20.41
N LEU A 444 -13.74 -5.16 19.63
CA LEU A 444 -15.19 -5.31 19.72
C LEU A 444 -15.61 -6.02 21.02
N SER A 445 -14.84 -7.01 21.47
CA SER A 445 -15.10 -7.73 22.73
C SER A 445 -14.94 -6.82 23.96
N ASP A 446 -13.95 -5.92 23.95
CA ASP A 446 -13.78 -4.90 24.99
C ASP A 446 -14.73 -3.70 24.82
N GLY A 447 -15.59 -3.75 23.79
CA GLY A 447 -16.57 -2.74 23.45
C GLY A 447 -17.76 -2.69 24.40
N VAL A 448 -18.90 -2.25 23.88
CA VAL A 448 -20.13 -2.13 24.67
C VAL A 448 -20.84 -3.48 24.75
N ASP A 449 -20.83 -4.08 25.93
CA ASP A 449 -21.69 -5.22 26.27
C ASP A 449 -23.14 -4.74 26.49
N THR A 450 -24.01 -5.02 25.52
CA THR A 450 -25.41 -4.59 25.55
C THR A 450 -26.18 -5.17 26.73
N ASP A 451 -25.86 -6.38 27.19
CA ASP A 451 -26.55 -6.99 28.32
C ASP A 451 -26.14 -6.31 29.63
N SER A 452 -24.85 -6.00 29.79
CA SER A 452 -24.35 -5.20 30.92
C SER A 452 -24.94 -3.80 30.93
N GLU A 453 -25.03 -3.15 29.76
CA GLU A 453 -25.65 -1.83 29.64
C GLU A 453 -27.16 -1.87 29.95
N LEU A 454 -27.89 -2.90 29.51
CA LEU A 454 -29.30 -3.08 29.86
C LEU A 454 -29.50 -3.33 31.37
N GLN A 455 -28.62 -4.09 32.01
CA GLN A 455 -28.63 -4.26 33.47
C GLN A 455 -28.40 -2.94 34.20
N ARG A 456 -27.47 -2.11 33.72
CA ARG A 456 -27.25 -0.75 34.25
C ARG A 456 -28.47 0.13 34.04
N LEU A 457 -29.14 0.03 32.89
CA LEU A 457 -30.37 0.78 32.62
C LEU A 457 -31.43 0.46 33.67
N MET A 458 -31.63 -0.82 34.00
CA MET A 458 -32.59 -1.23 35.04
C MET A 458 -32.26 -0.63 36.41
N ILE A 459 -30.99 -0.60 36.81
CA ILE A 459 -30.56 0.03 38.07
C ILE A 459 -30.82 1.54 38.04
N ILE A 460 -30.54 2.19 36.92
CA ILE A 460 -30.78 3.63 36.72
C ILE A 460 -32.27 3.95 36.78
N GLU A 461 -33.13 3.14 36.16
CA GLU A 461 -34.59 3.29 36.19
C GLU A 461 -35.15 3.10 37.62
N GLN A 462 -34.63 2.12 38.37
CA GLN A 462 -34.98 1.94 39.78
C GLN A 462 -34.58 3.16 40.62
N ALA A 463 -33.38 3.70 40.41
CA ALA A 463 -32.92 4.91 41.10
C ALA A 463 -33.75 6.14 40.70
N TYR A 464 -34.13 6.27 39.43
CA TYR A 464 -35.04 7.31 38.95
C TYR A 464 -36.40 7.23 39.65
N ALA A 465 -37.03 6.05 39.66
CA ALA A 465 -38.33 5.83 40.31
C ALA A 465 -38.27 6.08 41.82
N ALA A 466 -37.19 5.70 42.50
CA ALA A 466 -36.98 5.98 43.91
C ALA A 466 -36.89 7.48 44.20
N ASN A 467 -36.16 8.24 43.38
CA ASN A 467 -36.06 9.69 43.52
C ASN A 467 -37.40 10.40 43.25
N VAL A 468 -38.19 9.94 42.28
CA VAL A 468 -39.54 10.47 42.01
C VAL A 468 -40.45 10.29 43.23
N ARG A 469 -40.47 9.09 43.85
CA ARG A 469 -41.26 8.84 45.06
C ARG A 469 -40.88 9.76 46.23
N VAL A 470 -39.59 10.08 46.38
CA VAL A 470 -39.13 11.03 47.42
C VAL A 470 -39.64 12.45 47.14
N ILE A 471 -39.69 12.86 45.86
CA ILE A 471 -40.24 14.16 45.45
C ILE A 471 -41.75 14.20 45.74
N GLU A 472 -42.49 13.14 45.39
CA GLU A 472 -43.94 13.03 45.66
C GLU A 472 -44.25 13.12 47.16
N ALA A 473 -43.54 12.35 47.99
CA ALA A 473 -43.72 12.39 49.45
C ALA A 473 -43.36 13.77 50.05
N ALA A 474 -42.33 14.43 49.50
CA ALA A 474 -41.96 15.77 49.92
C ALA A 474 -42.99 16.83 49.50
N ASP A 475 -43.61 16.69 48.32
CA ASP A 475 -44.70 17.54 47.86
C ASP A 475 -45.93 17.39 48.75
N GLU A 476 -46.33 16.17 49.09
CA GLU A 476 -47.43 15.90 50.03
C GLU A 476 -47.19 16.54 51.41
N MET A 477 -45.96 16.47 51.94
CA MET A 477 -45.60 17.13 53.20
C MET A 477 -45.67 18.65 53.09
N MET A 478 -45.21 19.26 51.99
CA MET A 478 -45.33 20.71 51.77
C MET A 478 -46.78 21.15 51.65
N GLN A 479 -47.59 20.42 50.90
CA GLN A 479 -49.02 20.70 50.79
C GLN A 479 -49.74 20.58 52.13
N THR A 480 -49.36 19.61 52.97
CA THR A 480 -49.92 19.48 54.32
C THR A 480 -49.57 20.67 55.19
N ILE A 481 -48.33 21.17 55.13
CA ILE A 481 -47.90 22.39 55.84
C ILE A 481 -48.65 23.63 55.33
N LEU A 482 -48.89 23.75 54.02
CA LEU A 482 -49.61 24.90 53.44
C LEU A 482 -51.11 24.90 53.74
N ARG A 483 -51.68 23.75 54.12
CA ARG A 483 -53.09 23.62 54.55
C ARG A 483 -53.29 23.87 56.05
N LEU A 484 -52.20 23.95 56.82
CA LEU A 484 -52.17 24.39 58.22
C LEU A 484 -51.98 25.91 58.27
#